data_AF-A0A519PIE2-F1
#
_entry.id   AF-A0A519PIE2-F1
#
_cell.length_a   1.000
_cell.length_b   1.000
_cell.length_c   1.000
_cell.angle_alpha   90.00
_cell.angle_beta   90.00
_cell.angle_gamma   90.00
#
_symmetry.space_group_name_H-M   'P 1'
#
loop_
_entity.id
_entity.type
_entity.pdbx_description
1 polymer ?
#
loop_
_entity_poly.entity_id
_entity_poly.type
_entity_poly.pdbx_seq_one_letter_code
_entity_poly.pdbx_strand_id
1 'polypeptide(L)'
;FIKKLKPRFNVVLRDDKSFAELMIRRDHRAPQVRKHRGAHTTQGDYFGPFASTWAVNRTLTTLQKAFLLRSCSDSVYETRTRPCMLHQIKRCSAPCTGLISLEDYAGMVDEAEQFLRGKSRAVIGRLSKEMQAASDDMDFETAARVRDRIRALSAIAMENSVSAEGVAEADVFALHSDGGQACVQVFFYRGGQNWGGRAYFPRVDKADTDPEILAAFLGQFYEDKPVPREILSNVVPFEKELLEEAFSMRAKMTDGRRVVSIERPQRGDRKALVDHALTNAREALGRRMAESSAQGKILDEVAEAFGLDGRPERIEIYDNAHIQGTNAVGGMVVAGPEGFRKNQYRKFNIKSTDLTPGDDYGMMREVMRRRFSRLVKEEEEAEGAERPDLLLIDGGAGQLAEVQAVLADLGLDDIVAVGVAKGPDRDAGLERFFVPGKPPFMLPLKSPSLYYIQRLRDEAHRFANGAHATRRSMDIKKNPL
;
A
#
# COMPACT_ATOMS: atom_id res chain seq x y z
N PHE A 1 14.19 6.42 20.61
CA PHE A 1 14.25 7.82 21.08
C PHE A 1 12.89 8.52 21.02
N ILE A 2 12.14 8.45 19.89
CA ILE A 2 10.79 9.03 19.72
C ILE A 2 9.76 8.58 20.79
N LYS A 3 9.80 7.31 21.24
CA LYS A 3 8.92 6.81 22.32
C LYS A 3 9.16 7.44 23.70
N LYS A 4 10.35 8.02 23.95
CA LYS A 4 10.76 8.53 25.28
C LYS A 4 10.38 10.00 25.49
N LEU A 5 10.05 10.72 24.42
CA LEU A 5 9.87 12.18 24.45
C LEU A 5 8.42 12.65 24.32
N LYS A 6 7.41 11.76 24.21
CA LYS A 6 5.97 12.07 24.02
C LYS A 6 5.77 13.50 23.49
N PRO A 7 6.20 13.77 22.24
CA PRO A 7 6.06 15.11 21.68
C PRO A 7 4.61 15.53 21.83
N ARG A 8 4.39 16.83 22.05
CA ARG A 8 3.11 17.43 22.47
C ARG A 8 1.92 17.07 21.56
N PHE A 9 2.20 16.51 20.37
CA PHE A 9 1.26 16.01 19.38
C PHE A 9 1.67 14.58 18.96
N ASN A 10 0.83 13.57 19.24
CA ASN A 10 1.10 12.17 18.91
C ASN A 10 0.33 11.72 17.66
N VAL A 11 0.38 12.55 16.62
CA VAL A 11 -0.32 12.29 15.35
C VAL A 11 0.49 11.29 14.53
N VAL A 12 0.20 9.98 14.62
CA VAL A 12 1.00 8.94 13.93
C VAL A 12 0.43 8.63 12.54
N LEU A 13 1.24 8.82 11.50
CA LEU A 13 0.98 8.34 10.15
C LEU A 13 1.22 6.81 10.09
N ARG A 14 0.16 6.02 9.88
CA ARG A 14 0.26 4.54 9.85
C ARG A 14 0.66 3.94 8.50
N ASP A 15 0.83 4.75 7.46
CA ASP A 15 0.97 4.27 6.09
C ASP A 15 2.40 4.40 5.57
N ASP A 16 3.24 3.44 5.95
CA ASP A 16 4.69 3.38 5.67
C ASP A 16 5.03 2.97 4.22
N LYS A 17 4.07 3.03 3.28
CA LYS A 17 4.36 2.66 1.88
C LYS A 17 5.03 3.83 1.15
N SER A 18 6.34 3.70 0.90
CA SER A 18 7.10 4.59 0.01
C SER A 18 6.33 4.84 -1.29
N PHE A 19 6.19 6.09 -1.71
CA PHE A 19 5.46 6.40 -2.94
C PHE A 19 6.09 5.75 -4.17
N ALA A 20 5.26 5.49 -5.18
CA ALA A 20 5.79 5.03 -6.45
C ALA A 20 6.23 6.23 -7.28
N GLU A 21 7.34 6.05 -7.98
CA GLU A 21 7.90 7.03 -8.90
C GLU A 21 8.06 6.37 -10.28
N LEU A 22 8.13 7.19 -11.32
CA LEU A 22 8.73 6.78 -12.58
C LEU A 22 10.20 7.15 -12.55
N MET A 23 11.02 6.31 -13.16
CA MET A 23 12.43 6.61 -13.34
C MET A 23 12.81 6.35 -14.79
N ILE A 24 13.45 7.34 -15.41
CA ILE A 24 14.18 7.18 -16.66
C ILE A 24 15.62 6.82 -16.30
N ARG A 25 15.93 5.53 -16.42
CA ARG A 25 17.24 4.99 -16.06
C ARG A 25 18.28 5.37 -17.11
N ARG A 26 19.41 5.93 -16.69
CA ARG A 26 20.49 6.41 -17.59
C ARG A 26 21.81 5.66 -17.49
N ASP A 27 21.88 4.63 -16.63
CA ASP A 27 23.03 3.74 -16.48
C ASP A 27 23.25 2.75 -17.64
N HIS A 28 22.50 2.87 -18.74
CA HIS A 28 22.52 1.95 -19.87
C HIS A 28 22.39 2.70 -21.19
N ARG A 29 23.14 2.27 -22.23
CA ARG A 29 23.21 2.90 -23.57
C ARG A 29 21.85 3.15 -24.24
N ALA A 30 20.89 2.27 -23.96
CA ALA A 30 19.48 2.47 -24.27
C ALA A 30 18.72 2.71 -22.96
N PRO A 31 18.38 3.97 -22.61
CA PRO A 31 17.63 4.28 -21.40
C PRO A 31 16.31 3.52 -21.30
N GLN A 32 15.88 3.22 -20.07
CA GLN A 32 14.62 2.53 -19.80
C GLN A 32 13.75 3.35 -18.87
N VAL A 33 12.46 3.45 -19.19
CA VAL A 33 11.46 3.96 -18.24
C VAL A 33 10.92 2.80 -17.43
N ARG A 34 11.00 2.90 -16.11
CA ARG A 34 10.46 1.90 -15.17
C ARG A 34 9.82 2.57 -13.96
N LYS A 35 8.98 1.81 -13.26
CA LYS A 35 8.53 2.19 -11.92
C LYS A 35 9.68 2.02 -10.93
N HIS A 36 9.82 2.97 -10.02
CA HIS A 36 10.77 2.95 -8.90
C HIS A 36 10.04 3.10 -7.56
N ARG A 37 10.63 2.54 -6.51
CA ARG A 37 10.23 2.72 -5.10
C ARG A 37 11.48 2.65 -4.23
N GLY A 38 11.56 3.50 -3.21
CA GLY A 38 12.66 3.50 -2.24
C GLY A 38 13.83 4.39 -2.67
N ALA A 39 14.99 4.19 -2.06
CA ALA A 39 16.16 5.07 -2.24
C ALA A 39 16.61 5.20 -3.70
N HIS A 40 16.99 6.42 -4.11
CA HIS A 40 17.49 6.76 -5.44
C HIS A 40 18.94 6.31 -5.64
N THR A 41 19.17 4.99 -5.58
CA THR A 41 20.51 4.38 -5.70
C THR A 41 20.93 4.14 -7.15
N THR A 42 19.97 4.08 -8.08
CA THR A 42 20.25 3.89 -9.51
C THR A 42 20.42 5.24 -10.19
N GLN A 43 21.37 5.37 -11.12
CA GLN A 43 21.51 6.61 -11.88
C GLN A 43 20.36 6.78 -12.89
N GLY A 44 19.65 7.90 -12.78
CA GLY A 44 18.53 8.23 -13.65
C GLY A 44 17.75 9.44 -13.17
N ASP A 45 16.77 9.84 -13.97
CA ASP A 45 15.84 10.92 -13.62
C ASP A 45 14.60 10.33 -12.97
N TYR A 46 14.25 10.86 -11.80
CA TYR A 46 13.12 10.41 -11.01
C TYR A 46 11.97 11.39 -11.12
N PHE A 47 10.79 10.83 -11.27
CA PHE A 47 9.55 11.52 -11.57
C PHE A 47 8.51 11.04 -10.57
N GLY A 48 8.09 11.91 -9.66
CA GLY A 48 7.09 11.58 -8.67
C GLY A 48 6.88 12.66 -7.62
N PRO A 49 6.18 12.32 -6.52
CA PRO A 49 5.56 11.02 -6.24
C PRO A 49 4.21 10.82 -6.97
N PHE A 50 3.86 9.57 -7.30
CA PHE A 50 2.50 9.20 -7.74
C PHE A 50 1.66 8.72 -6.56
N ALA A 51 0.41 9.17 -6.50
CA ALA A 51 -0.47 8.86 -5.38
C ALA A 51 -0.87 7.38 -5.26
N SER A 52 -0.83 6.62 -6.36
CA SER A 52 -1.15 5.19 -6.35
C SER A 52 -0.30 4.38 -7.32
N THR A 53 -0.17 3.08 -7.03
CA THR A 53 0.49 2.11 -7.93
C THR A 53 -0.21 2.03 -9.28
N TRP A 54 -1.52 2.26 -9.30
CA TRP A 54 -2.30 2.24 -10.53
C TRP A 54 -1.95 3.44 -11.41
N ALA A 55 -1.89 4.64 -10.83
CA ALA A 55 -1.55 5.87 -11.55
C ALA A 55 -0.16 5.77 -12.21
N VAL A 56 0.86 5.37 -11.44
CA VAL A 56 2.23 5.20 -11.98
C VAL A 56 2.29 4.14 -13.09
N ASN A 57 1.61 3.00 -12.94
CA ASN A 57 1.64 1.92 -13.92
C ASN A 57 0.92 2.33 -15.22
N ARG A 58 -0.18 3.09 -15.10
CA ARG A 58 -0.90 3.62 -16.24
C ARG A 58 -0.04 4.63 -17.01
N THR A 59 0.55 5.61 -16.32
CA THR A 59 1.46 6.59 -16.94
C THR A 59 2.66 5.89 -17.59
N LEU A 60 3.28 4.92 -16.89
CA LEU A 60 4.38 4.12 -17.44
C LEU A 60 3.99 3.44 -18.76
N THR A 61 2.85 2.74 -18.77
CA THR A 61 2.37 1.99 -19.94
C THR A 61 2.11 2.92 -21.12
N THR A 62 1.51 4.09 -20.84
CA THR A 62 1.23 5.07 -21.89
C THR A 62 2.50 5.70 -22.44
N LEU A 63 3.48 6.06 -21.60
CA LEU A 63 4.78 6.57 -22.06
C LEU A 63 5.52 5.55 -22.92
N GLN A 64 5.59 4.30 -22.46
CA GLN A 64 6.22 3.21 -23.22
C GLN A 64 5.57 3.04 -24.60
N LYS A 65 4.24 3.14 -24.68
CA LYS A 65 3.51 3.07 -25.95
C LYS A 65 3.71 4.31 -26.82
N ALA A 66 3.61 5.51 -26.26
CA ALA A 66 3.64 6.76 -27.01
C ALA A 66 5.04 7.12 -27.52
N PHE A 67 6.09 6.75 -26.78
CA PHE A 67 7.49 7.02 -27.15
C PHE A 67 8.25 5.75 -27.56
N LEU A 68 7.57 4.62 -27.70
CA LEU A 68 8.14 3.33 -28.14
C LEU A 68 9.37 2.89 -27.32
N LEU A 69 9.34 3.16 -26.01
CA LEU A 69 10.48 2.94 -25.12
C LEU A 69 10.57 1.49 -24.67
N ARG A 70 11.80 0.99 -24.50
CA ARG A 70 12.01 -0.40 -24.08
C ARG A 70 11.54 -0.64 -22.64
N SER A 71 11.01 -1.82 -22.39
CA SER A 71 10.60 -2.32 -21.05
C SER A 71 11.30 -3.63 -20.65
N CYS A 72 12.13 -4.20 -21.52
CA CYS A 72 12.90 -5.41 -21.25
C CYS A 72 14.03 -5.18 -20.23
N SER A 73 14.42 -6.23 -19.49
CA SER A 73 15.61 -6.18 -18.65
C SER A 73 16.89 -6.12 -19.49
N ASP A 74 18.01 -5.74 -18.88
CA ASP A 74 19.29 -5.61 -19.60
C ASP A 74 19.80 -6.95 -20.12
N SER A 75 19.67 -8.02 -19.33
CA SER A 75 19.97 -9.38 -19.79
C SER A 75 19.16 -9.77 -21.03
N VAL A 76 17.86 -9.43 -21.04
CA VAL A 76 17.02 -9.67 -22.23
C VAL A 76 17.44 -8.76 -23.39
N TYR A 77 17.81 -7.51 -23.14
CA TYR A 77 18.26 -6.60 -24.19
C TYR A 77 19.54 -7.09 -24.88
N GLU A 78 20.57 -7.47 -24.12
CA GLU A 78 21.89 -7.84 -24.65
C GLU A 78 21.89 -9.18 -25.41
N THR A 79 20.98 -10.09 -25.07
CA THR A 79 20.86 -11.41 -25.72
C THR A 79 20.04 -11.39 -27.02
N ARG A 80 19.41 -10.27 -27.39
CA ARG A 80 18.45 -10.25 -28.50
C ARG A 80 19.14 -10.12 -29.85
N THR A 81 18.92 -11.12 -30.71
CA THR A 81 19.32 -11.10 -32.13
C THR A 81 18.19 -10.72 -33.08
N ARG A 82 16.92 -10.82 -32.63
CA ARG A 82 15.72 -10.46 -33.41
C ARG A 82 14.73 -9.63 -32.59
N PRO A 83 13.98 -8.69 -33.22
CA PRO A 83 12.98 -7.89 -32.54
C PRO A 83 11.92 -8.75 -31.87
N CYS A 84 11.50 -8.38 -30.67
CA CYS A 84 10.52 -9.12 -29.90
C CYS A 84 9.08 -8.74 -30.28
N MET A 85 8.10 -9.45 -29.70
CA MET A 85 6.68 -9.17 -29.87
C MET A 85 6.33 -7.70 -29.58
N LEU A 86 6.94 -7.06 -28.58
CA LEU A 86 6.67 -5.66 -28.27
C LEU A 86 6.98 -4.71 -29.44
N HIS A 87 8.00 -5.01 -30.24
CA HIS A 87 8.26 -4.26 -31.47
C HIS A 87 7.20 -4.52 -32.53
N GLN A 88 6.82 -5.79 -32.72
CA GLN A 88 5.81 -6.20 -33.70
C GLN A 88 4.45 -5.51 -33.45
N ILE A 89 4.06 -5.40 -32.17
CA ILE A 89 2.83 -4.69 -31.77
C ILE A 89 3.03 -3.17 -31.58
N LYS A 90 4.13 -2.62 -32.10
CA LYS A 90 4.46 -1.17 -32.10
C LYS A 90 4.45 -0.55 -30.70
N ARG A 91 5.06 -1.23 -29.72
CA ARG A 91 5.30 -0.74 -28.35
C ARG A 91 6.78 -0.50 -28.02
N CYS A 92 7.69 -0.89 -28.91
CA CYS A 92 9.12 -0.66 -28.75
C CYS A 92 9.77 -0.41 -30.12
N SER A 93 10.70 0.54 -30.20
CA SER A 93 11.47 0.83 -31.42
C SER A 93 12.63 -0.14 -31.66
N ALA A 94 12.79 -1.17 -30.81
CA ALA A 94 13.82 -2.22 -30.91
C ALA A 94 15.28 -1.73 -30.96
N PRO A 95 15.72 -0.89 -30.01
CA PRO A 95 17.14 -0.50 -29.90
C PRO A 95 18.07 -1.66 -29.56
N CYS A 96 17.55 -2.82 -29.12
CA CYS A 96 18.36 -4.02 -28.84
C CYS A 96 18.93 -4.68 -30.08
N THR A 97 18.26 -4.55 -31.22
CA THR A 97 18.68 -5.17 -32.48
C THR A 97 19.14 -4.15 -33.52
N GLY A 98 19.31 -2.89 -33.12
CA GLY A 98 19.77 -1.82 -34.01
C GLY A 98 18.77 -1.40 -35.10
N LEU A 99 17.48 -1.76 -34.99
CA LEU A 99 16.46 -1.28 -35.95
C LEU A 99 16.20 0.22 -35.85
N ILE A 100 16.47 0.79 -34.68
CA ILE A 100 16.58 2.22 -34.45
C ILE A 100 18.01 2.50 -34.00
N SER A 101 18.58 3.63 -34.42
CA SER A 101 19.87 4.07 -33.90
C SER A 101 19.75 4.42 -32.41
N LEU A 102 20.86 4.35 -31.67
CA LEU A 102 20.85 4.75 -30.26
C LEU A 102 20.60 6.26 -30.09
N GLU A 103 20.99 7.05 -31.08
CA GLU A 103 20.77 8.50 -31.11
C GLU A 103 19.28 8.84 -31.28
N ASP A 104 18.60 8.24 -32.27
CA ASP A 104 17.17 8.45 -32.46
C ASP A 104 16.35 7.92 -31.28
N TYR A 105 16.79 6.80 -30.69
CA TYR A 105 16.19 6.28 -29.47
C TYR A 105 16.34 7.24 -28.29
N ALA A 106 17.52 7.86 -28.14
CA ALA A 106 17.75 8.88 -27.11
C ALA A 106 16.84 10.09 -27.31
N GLY A 107 16.60 10.51 -28.58
CA GLY A 107 15.61 11.53 -28.91
C GLY A 107 14.20 11.18 -28.39
N MET A 108 13.74 9.94 -28.58
CA MET A 108 12.45 9.49 -28.03
C MET A 108 12.41 9.49 -26.49
N VAL A 109 13.53 9.17 -25.84
CA VAL A 109 13.66 9.23 -24.36
C VAL A 109 13.55 10.67 -23.87
N ASP A 110 14.23 11.61 -24.53
CA ASP A 110 14.22 13.03 -24.18
C ASP A 110 12.83 13.64 -24.40
N GLU A 111 12.08 13.23 -25.42
CA GLU A 111 10.68 13.62 -25.60
C GLU A 111 9.79 13.16 -24.44
N ALA A 112 9.98 11.92 -23.97
CA ALA A 112 9.25 11.39 -22.82
C ALA A 112 9.61 12.13 -21.53
N GLU A 113 10.88 12.49 -21.36
CA GLU A 113 11.35 13.31 -20.26
C GLU A 113 10.71 14.71 -20.29
N GLN A 114 10.69 15.37 -21.45
CA GLN A 114 10.06 16.67 -21.63
C GLN A 114 8.56 16.64 -21.32
N PHE A 115 7.87 15.56 -21.74
CA PHE A 115 6.47 15.35 -21.41
C PHE A 115 6.27 15.28 -19.88
N LEU A 116 7.07 14.49 -19.18
CA LEU A 116 7.03 14.35 -17.72
C LEU A 116 7.38 15.64 -16.97
N ARG A 117 8.22 16.50 -17.55
CA ARG A 117 8.54 17.85 -17.02
C ARG A 117 7.43 18.88 -17.29
N GLY A 118 6.29 18.47 -17.86
CA GLY A 118 5.15 19.36 -18.11
C GLY A 118 5.15 20.05 -19.48
N LYS A 119 6.12 19.77 -20.36
CA LYS A 119 6.15 20.34 -21.73
C LYS A 119 5.18 19.63 -22.68
N SER A 120 4.06 19.12 -22.16
CA SER A 120 3.10 18.28 -22.89
C SER A 120 2.49 18.98 -24.10
N ARG A 121 2.09 20.27 -23.97
CA ARG A 121 1.55 21.05 -25.10
C ARG A 121 2.57 21.21 -26.23
N ALA A 122 3.85 21.43 -25.91
CA ALA A 122 4.92 21.55 -26.90
C ALA A 122 5.20 20.22 -27.61
N VAL A 123 5.25 19.12 -26.87
CA VAL A 123 5.44 17.77 -27.43
C VAL A 123 4.27 17.41 -28.36
N ILE A 124 3.02 17.60 -27.92
CA ILE A 124 1.83 17.36 -28.74
C ILE A 124 1.82 18.25 -29.99
N GLY A 125 2.15 19.54 -29.85
CA GLY A 125 2.20 20.47 -30.97
C GLY A 125 3.23 20.07 -32.04
N ARG A 126 4.39 19.58 -31.63
CA ARG A 126 5.40 19.05 -32.57
C ARG A 126 4.92 17.78 -33.26
N LEU A 127 4.33 16.83 -32.52
CA LEU A 127 3.76 15.61 -33.10
C LEU A 127 2.63 15.93 -34.09
N SER A 128 1.80 16.93 -33.82
CA SER A 128 0.76 17.36 -34.77
C SER A 128 1.35 17.87 -36.08
N LYS A 129 2.47 18.62 -36.03
CA LYS A 129 3.19 19.05 -37.23
C LYS A 129 3.81 17.88 -37.99
N GLU A 130 4.41 16.93 -37.28
CA GLU A 130 4.98 15.70 -37.87
C GLU A 130 3.91 14.84 -38.55
N MET A 131 2.74 14.68 -37.90
CA MET A 131 1.60 13.98 -38.46
C MET A 131 1.08 14.65 -39.73
N GLN A 132 1.00 15.99 -39.72
CA GLN A 132 0.54 16.76 -40.89
C GLN A 132 1.52 16.61 -42.05
N ALA A 133 2.83 16.77 -41.80
CA ALA A 133 3.86 16.59 -42.82
C ALA A 133 3.81 15.18 -43.44
N ALA A 134 3.72 14.12 -42.62
CA ALA A 134 3.58 12.76 -43.11
C ALA A 134 2.29 12.55 -43.93
N SER A 135 1.19 13.22 -43.56
CA SER A 135 -0.06 13.19 -44.33
C SER A 135 0.07 13.93 -45.66
N ASP A 136 0.77 15.07 -45.69
CA ASP A 136 1.01 15.87 -46.89
C ASP A 136 1.91 15.09 -47.87
N ASP A 137 2.89 14.34 -47.35
CA ASP A 137 3.76 13.43 -48.10
C ASP A 137 3.08 12.09 -48.49
N MET A 138 1.79 11.91 -48.17
CA MET A 138 1.01 10.69 -48.39
C MET A 138 1.54 9.43 -47.67
N ASP A 139 2.39 9.58 -46.65
CA ASP A 139 2.81 8.51 -45.73
C ASP A 139 1.76 8.33 -44.61
N PHE A 140 0.65 7.70 -44.99
CA PHE A 140 -0.47 7.48 -44.08
C PHE A 140 -0.15 6.52 -42.92
N GLU A 141 0.83 5.63 -43.08
CA GLU A 141 1.26 4.73 -42.00
C GLU A 141 1.95 5.50 -40.87
N THR A 142 2.85 6.41 -41.23
CA THR A 142 3.52 7.29 -40.26
C THR A 142 2.52 8.27 -39.66
N ALA A 143 1.66 8.90 -40.47
CA ALA A 143 0.62 9.80 -39.97
C ALA A 143 -0.33 9.10 -38.97
N ALA A 144 -0.78 7.88 -39.26
CA ALA A 144 -1.63 7.11 -38.35
C ALA A 144 -0.90 6.78 -37.02
N ARG A 145 0.38 6.43 -37.09
CA ARG A 145 1.22 6.16 -35.91
C ARG A 145 1.35 7.41 -35.03
N VAL A 146 1.66 8.56 -35.61
CA VAL A 146 1.81 9.83 -34.89
C VAL A 146 0.47 10.29 -34.30
N ARG A 147 -0.63 10.15 -35.04
CA ARG A 147 -2.00 10.39 -34.53
C ARG A 147 -2.30 9.56 -33.29
N ASP A 148 -1.97 8.27 -33.31
CA ASP A 148 -2.22 7.38 -32.18
C ASP A 148 -1.33 7.72 -30.97
N ARG A 149 -0.10 8.21 -31.20
CA ARG A 149 0.76 8.80 -30.15
C ARG A 149 0.10 10.04 -29.54
N ILE A 150 -0.39 10.97 -30.36
CA ILE A 150 -1.10 12.18 -29.90
C ILE A 150 -2.31 11.79 -29.04
N ARG A 151 -3.14 10.86 -29.50
CA ARG A 151 -4.32 10.39 -28.74
C ARG A 151 -3.92 9.81 -27.38
N ALA A 152 -2.86 9.00 -27.33
CA ALA A 152 -2.38 8.41 -26.08
C ALA A 152 -1.86 9.48 -25.09
N LEU A 153 -1.12 10.47 -25.57
CA LEU A 153 -0.60 11.57 -24.74
C LEU A 153 -1.71 12.52 -24.28
N SER A 154 -2.64 12.87 -25.17
CA SER A 154 -3.80 13.72 -24.84
C SER A 154 -4.69 13.09 -23.77
N ALA A 155 -4.86 11.76 -23.77
CA ALA A 155 -5.63 11.07 -22.75
C ALA A 155 -5.03 11.24 -21.33
N ILE A 156 -3.69 11.24 -21.19
CA ILE A 156 -3.04 11.54 -19.90
C ILE A 156 -3.25 13.01 -19.53
N ALA A 157 -3.09 13.92 -20.50
CA ALA A 157 -3.20 15.35 -20.24
C ALA A 157 -4.63 15.78 -19.84
N MET A 158 -5.66 15.19 -20.46
CA MET A 158 -7.07 15.51 -20.18
C MET A 158 -7.58 14.92 -18.86
N GLU A 159 -7.14 13.75 -18.44
CA GLU A 159 -7.61 13.16 -17.17
C GLU A 159 -7.07 13.89 -15.94
N ASN A 160 -5.94 14.60 -16.14
CA ASN A 160 -5.29 15.43 -15.14
C ASN A 160 -5.77 16.90 -15.19
N SER A 161 -6.83 17.21 -15.96
CA SER A 161 -7.29 18.56 -16.31
C SER A 161 -8.16 19.27 -15.27
N VAL A 162 -8.05 18.94 -13.99
CA VAL A 162 -8.42 19.93 -12.97
C VAL A 162 -7.41 21.08 -13.13
N SER A 163 -7.76 22.08 -13.94
CA SER A 163 -6.86 23.08 -14.50
C SER A 163 -5.97 23.68 -13.42
N ALA A 164 -4.72 23.21 -13.39
CA ALA A 164 -3.64 23.77 -12.59
C ALA A 164 -2.93 24.88 -13.40
N GLU A 165 -3.69 25.70 -14.13
CA GLU A 165 -3.10 26.84 -14.84
C GLU A 165 -2.47 27.77 -13.77
N GLY A 166 -1.15 27.96 -13.87
CA GLY A 166 -0.37 28.72 -12.89
C GLY A 166 0.25 27.93 -11.72
N VAL A 167 0.08 26.60 -11.64
CA VAL A 167 0.74 25.75 -10.62
C VAL A 167 1.71 24.79 -11.29
N ALA A 168 2.96 25.22 -11.45
CA ALA A 168 3.99 24.42 -12.13
C ALA A 168 4.46 23.21 -11.29
N GLU A 169 4.60 23.38 -9.98
CA GLU A 169 5.08 22.35 -9.06
C GLU A 169 4.55 22.63 -7.64
N ALA A 170 3.50 21.92 -7.23
CA ALA A 170 2.95 22.04 -5.88
C ALA A 170 2.38 20.72 -5.37
N ASP A 171 2.35 20.56 -4.05
CA ASP A 171 1.54 19.51 -3.41
C ASP A 171 0.36 20.17 -2.70
N VAL A 172 -0.85 19.67 -2.94
CA VAL A 172 -2.10 20.22 -2.41
C VAL A 172 -2.62 19.31 -1.31
N PHE A 173 -2.71 19.83 -0.10
CA PHE A 173 -3.18 19.14 1.10
C PHE A 173 -4.52 19.70 1.55
N ALA A 174 -5.51 18.85 1.78
CA ALA A 174 -6.72 19.27 2.45
C ALA A 174 -7.01 18.40 3.67
N LEU A 175 -7.12 19.04 4.82
CA LEU A 175 -7.53 18.42 6.08
C LEU A 175 -9.03 18.61 6.30
N HIS A 176 -9.71 17.53 6.66
CA HIS A 176 -11.05 17.58 7.22
C HIS A 176 -11.10 16.73 8.49
N SER A 177 -11.63 17.31 9.56
CA SER A 177 -11.81 16.66 10.85
C SER A 177 -13.30 16.59 11.19
N ASP A 178 -13.78 15.42 11.61
CA ASP A 178 -15.16 15.20 12.05
C ASP A 178 -15.22 14.01 13.03
N GLY A 179 -16.09 14.08 14.03
CA GLY A 179 -16.32 12.97 14.98
C GLY A 179 -15.08 12.48 15.75
N GLY A 180 -14.07 13.33 15.97
CA GLY A 180 -12.80 12.94 16.59
C GLY A 180 -11.88 12.11 15.67
N GLN A 181 -12.14 12.11 14.38
CA GLN A 181 -11.30 11.55 13.34
C GLN A 181 -10.88 12.64 12.35
N ALA A 182 -9.76 12.42 11.66
CA ALA A 182 -9.26 13.33 10.66
C ALA A 182 -8.89 12.60 9.37
N CYS A 183 -9.08 13.27 8.24
CA CYS A 183 -8.60 12.85 6.93
C CYS A 183 -7.78 13.97 6.30
N VAL A 184 -6.54 13.66 5.89
CA VAL A 184 -5.71 14.52 5.06
C VAL A 184 -5.66 13.93 3.66
N GLN A 185 -6.27 14.63 2.70
CA GLN A 185 -6.17 14.31 1.29
C GLN A 185 -4.97 15.04 0.69
N VAL A 186 -4.13 14.32 -0.06
CA VAL A 186 -2.96 14.90 -0.75
C VAL A 186 -3.11 14.69 -2.25
N PHE A 187 -2.81 15.72 -3.05
CA PHE A 187 -2.64 15.63 -4.51
C PHE A 187 -1.29 16.19 -4.91
N PHE A 188 -0.63 15.54 -5.88
CA PHE A 188 0.69 15.94 -6.36
C PHE A 188 0.57 16.61 -7.73
N TYR A 189 1.06 17.84 -7.86
CA TYR A 189 1.09 18.56 -9.13
C TYR A 189 2.54 18.76 -9.58
N ARG A 190 2.87 18.22 -10.75
CA ARG A 190 4.19 18.37 -11.39
C ARG A 190 4.02 18.74 -12.85
N GLY A 191 4.72 19.78 -13.29
CA GLY A 191 4.63 20.28 -14.66
C GLY A 191 3.20 20.70 -15.05
N GLY A 192 2.40 21.20 -14.10
CA GLY A 192 0.99 21.55 -14.33
C GLY A 192 0.05 20.35 -14.48
N GLN A 193 0.49 19.13 -14.17
CA GLN A 193 -0.33 17.92 -14.23
C GLN A 193 -0.57 17.35 -12.83
N ASN A 194 -1.80 16.89 -12.57
CA ASN A 194 -2.15 16.12 -11.38
C ASN A 194 -1.65 14.67 -11.49
N TRP A 195 -0.88 14.18 -10.53
CA TRP A 195 -0.32 12.82 -10.52
C TRP A 195 -1.10 11.87 -9.60
N GLY A 196 -2.35 12.24 -9.33
CA GLY A 196 -3.32 11.54 -8.50
C GLY A 196 -3.34 12.07 -7.07
N GLY A 197 -4.35 11.59 -6.32
CA GLY A 197 -4.49 11.90 -4.91
C GLY A 197 -4.60 10.67 -4.01
N ARG A 198 -4.24 10.84 -2.74
CA ARG A 198 -4.30 9.81 -1.69
C ARG A 198 -4.85 10.39 -0.39
N ALA A 199 -5.78 9.65 0.21
CA ALA A 199 -6.32 9.94 1.53
C ALA A 199 -5.45 9.30 2.61
N TYR A 200 -5.17 10.07 3.65
CA TYR A 200 -4.52 9.62 4.88
C TYR A 200 -5.43 9.88 6.07
N PHE A 201 -5.33 9.03 7.07
CA PHE A 201 -6.17 9.12 8.25
C PHE A 201 -5.28 9.12 9.49
N PRO A 202 -4.69 10.27 9.83
CA PRO A 202 -3.86 10.40 11.02
C PRO A 202 -4.67 10.06 12.27
N ARG A 203 -4.00 9.47 13.27
CA ARG A 203 -4.56 9.37 14.61
C ARG A 203 -4.53 10.75 15.25
N VAL A 204 -5.63 11.19 15.82
CA VAL A 204 -5.77 12.51 16.44
C VAL A 204 -6.49 12.35 17.77
N ASP A 205 -6.13 13.17 18.75
CA ASP A 205 -6.82 13.28 20.02
C ASP A 205 -7.86 14.41 19.97
N LYS A 206 -8.87 14.36 20.85
CA LYS A 206 -9.94 15.38 20.88
C LYS A 206 -9.45 16.81 21.13
N ALA A 207 -8.25 16.97 21.69
CA ALA A 207 -7.65 18.26 21.98
C ALA A 207 -6.82 18.81 20.81
N ASP A 208 -6.50 17.98 19.81
CA ASP A 208 -5.68 18.40 18.68
C ASP A 208 -6.46 19.37 17.78
N THR A 209 -5.86 20.50 17.46
CA THR A 209 -6.44 21.47 16.53
C THR A 209 -6.06 21.17 15.08
N ASP A 210 -6.90 21.55 14.12
CA ASP A 210 -6.61 21.37 12.69
C ASP A 210 -5.21 21.88 12.24
N PRO A 211 -4.74 23.06 12.69
CA PRO A 211 -3.37 23.51 12.41
C PRO A 211 -2.27 22.58 12.94
N GLU A 212 -2.44 22.02 14.15
CA GLU A 212 -1.48 21.11 14.78
C GLU A 212 -1.47 19.74 14.08
N ILE A 213 -2.65 19.22 13.74
CA ILE A 213 -2.81 17.98 12.97
C ILE A 213 -2.08 18.10 11.62
N LEU A 214 -2.32 19.20 10.89
CA LEU A 214 -1.68 19.43 9.60
C LEU A 214 -0.17 19.61 9.74
N ALA A 215 0.31 20.36 10.74
CA ALA A 215 1.74 20.56 10.97
C ALA A 215 2.47 19.23 11.25
N ALA A 216 1.94 18.43 12.18
CA ALA A 216 2.49 17.11 12.51
C ALA A 216 2.45 16.17 11.30
N PHE A 217 1.35 16.18 10.56
CA PHE A 217 1.21 15.40 9.32
C PHE A 217 2.27 15.80 8.29
N LEU A 218 2.44 17.08 7.98
CA LEU A 218 3.42 17.56 7.00
C LEU A 218 4.85 17.21 7.42
N GLY A 219 5.19 17.36 8.70
CA GLY A 219 6.50 17.01 9.23
C GLY A 219 6.86 15.54 9.03
N GLN A 220 5.94 14.63 9.38
CA GLN A 220 6.12 13.19 9.14
C GLN A 220 6.05 12.84 7.65
N PHE A 221 5.16 13.48 6.91
CA PHE A 221 4.96 13.22 5.50
C PHE A 221 6.26 13.51 4.72
N TYR A 222 6.93 14.62 4.99
CA TYR A 222 8.16 14.99 4.30
C TYR A 222 9.45 14.45 4.94
N GLU A 223 9.39 13.57 5.95
CA GLU A 223 10.58 12.97 6.57
C GLU A 223 11.43 12.17 5.57
N ASP A 224 10.79 11.41 4.69
CA ASP A 224 11.43 10.55 3.69
C ASP A 224 11.09 10.94 2.24
N LYS A 225 10.39 12.07 2.04
CA LYS A 225 9.89 12.51 0.73
C LYS A 225 10.55 13.81 0.26
N PRO A 226 10.70 14.00 -1.07
CA PRO A 226 11.13 15.28 -1.62
C PRO A 226 10.05 16.34 -1.38
N VAL A 227 10.48 17.55 -1.00
CA VAL A 227 9.56 18.67 -0.74
C VAL A 227 9.36 19.50 -2.01
N PRO A 228 8.11 19.78 -2.44
CA PRO A 228 7.85 20.63 -3.59
C PRO A 228 8.24 22.09 -3.31
N ARG A 229 8.23 22.93 -4.34
CA ARG A 229 8.42 24.39 -4.18
C ARG A 229 7.27 25.05 -3.42
N GLU A 230 6.07 24.53 -3.62
CA GLU A 230 4.85 25.12 -3.09
C GLU A 230 3.98 24.03 -2.47
N ILE A 231 3.45 24.33 -1.29
CA ILE A 231 2.49 23.48 -0.57
C ILE A 231 1.22 24.31 -0.42
N LEU A 232 0.12 23.86 -1.02
CA LEU A 232 -1.17 24.53 -0.88
C LEU A 232 -2.04 23.79 0.13
N SER A 233 -2.71 24.50 1.02
CA SER A 233 -3.62 23.86 1.97
C SER A 233 -4.89 24.66 2.30
N ASN A 234 -5.92 23.98 2.81
CA ASN A 234 -7.15 24.60 3.31
C ASN A 234 -6.99 25.14 4.75
N VAL A 235 -5.95 24.71 5.47
CA VAL A 235 -5.62 25.12 6.85
C VAL A 235 -4.20 25.69 6.85
N VAL A 236 -3.95 26.73 7.65
CA VAL A 236 -2.59 27.19 7.92
C VAL A 236 -2.01 26.28 9.01
N PRO A 237 -0.91 25.53 8.76
CA PRO A 237 -0.34 24.67 9.78
C PRO A 237 0.22 25.48 10.94
N PHE A 238 0.23 24.89 12.13
CA PHE A 238 0.91 25.44 13.30
C PHE A 238 2.40 25.63 13.02
N GLU A 239 2.98 26.75 13.50
CA GLU A 239 4.39 27.12 13.24
C GLU A 239 4.78 27.08 11.74
N LYS A 240 3.91 27.61 10.88
CA LYS A 240 4.09 27.68 9.42
C LYS A 240 5.48 28.15 9.01
N GLU A 241 5.98 29.23 9.62
CA GLU A 241 7.28 29.83 9.27
C GLU A 241 8.44 28.86 9.55
N LEU A 242 8.37 28.12 10.67
CA LEU A 242 9.36 27.11 11.03
C LEU A 242 9.33 25.92 10.06
N LEU A 243 8.13 25.49 9.65
CA LEU A 243 7.97 24.45 8.63
C LEU A 243 8.56 24.87 7.28
N GLU A 244 8.26 26.09 6.81
CA GLU A 244 8.83 26.65 5.57
C GLU A 244 10.36 26.70 5.63
N GLU A 245 10.93 27.10 6.76
CA GLU A 245 12.38 27.14 6.96
C GLU A 245 12.99 25.73 6.92
N ALA A 246 12.46 24.79 7.71
CA ALA A 246 12.94 23.41 7.78
C ALA A 246 12.83 22.70 6.42
N PHE A 247 11.71 22.88 5.72
CA PHE A 247 11.49 22.32 4.38
C PHE A 247 12.41 22.95 3.34
N SER A 248 12.65 24.26 3.40
CA SER A 248 13.62 24.94 2.53
C SER A 248 15.05 24.44 2.76
N MET A 249 15.47 24.24 4.02
CA MET A 249 16.79 23.69 4.33
C MET A 249 16.97 22.29 3.73
N ARG A 250 15.97 21.42 3.91
CA ARG A 250 15.98 20.06 3.36
C ARG A 250 15.99 20.06 1.82
N ALA A 251 15.16 20.90 1.20
CA ALA A 251 15.12 21.00 -0.25
C ALA A 251 16.47 21.46 -0.83
N LYS A 252 17.12 22.46 -0.21
CA LYS A 252 18.47 22.93 -0.58
C LYS A 252 19.53 21.84 -0.54
N MET A 253 19.44 20.85 0.36
CA MET A 253 20.37 19.71 0.37
C MET A 253 20.26 18.86 -0.91
N THR A 254 19.11 18.88 -1.59
CA THR A 254 18.84 18.06 -2.78
C THR A 254 19.04 18.83 -4.08
N ASP A 255 18.71 20.13 -4.12
CA ASP A 255 18.74 20.93 -5.35
C ASP A 255 19.48 22.27 -5.26
N GLY A 256 20.12 22.53 -4.13
CA GLY A 256 21.04 23.64 -3.91
C GLY A 256 20.39 25.01 -3.64
N ARG A 257 19.13 25.27 -4.03
CA ARG A 257 18.54 26.63 -3.99
C ARG A 257 17.03 26.73 -3.73
N ARG A 258 16.29 25.64 -3.54
CA ARG A 258 14.82 25.72 -3.41
C ARG A 258 14.39 26.39 -2.11
N VAL A 259 13.48 27.36 -2.24
CA VAL A 259 12.69 27.93 -1.15
C VAL A 259 11.30 27.31 -1.23
N VAL A 260 10.81 26.83 -0.11
CA VAL A 260 9.49 26.19 0.02
C VAL A 260 8.52 27.18 0.66
N SER A 261 7.36 27.38 0.04
CA SER A 261 6.25 28.14 0.62
C SER A 261 5.06 27.23 0.94
N ILE A 262 4.35 27.56 2.01
CA ILE A 262 3.07 26.97 2.40
C ILE A 262 2.00 28.05 2.27
N GLU A 263 1.00 27.86 1.42
CA GLU A 263 -0.03 28.87 1.17
C GLU A 263 -1.43 28.34 1.43
N ARG A 264 -2.30 29.21 1.96
CA ARG A 264 -3.74 28.98 2.07
C ARG A 264 -4.48 29.86 1.07
N PRO A 265 -4.63 29.43 -0.19
CA PRO A 265 -5.23 30.26 -1.23
C PRO A 265 -6.70 30.59 -0.88
N GLN A 266 -7.07 31.86 -1.06
CA GLN A 266 -8.42 32.35 -0.74
C GLN A 266 -9.32 32.52 -1.97
N ARG A 267 -8.73 32.63 -3.17
CA ARG A 267 -9.42 32.88 -4.45
C ARG A 267 -8.63 32.31 -5.64
N GLY A 268 -9.28 32.19 -6.80
CA GLY A 268 -8.67 31.74 -8.06
C GLY A 268 -8.44 30.23 -8.14
N ASP A 269 -7.74 29.79 -9.19
CA ASP A 269 -7.57 28.37 -9.53
C ASP A 269 -6.89 27.57 -8.41
N ARG A 270 -5.91 28.16 -7.72
CA ARG A 270 -5.26 27.56 -6.54
C ARG A 270 -6.27 27.20 -5.44
N LYS A 271 -7.27 28.06 -5.20
CA LYS A 271 -8.34 27.79 -4.24
C LYS A 271 -9.22 26.63 -4.71
N ALA A 272 -9.56 26.59 -6.00
CA ALA A 272 -10.35 25.50 -6.57
C ALA A 272 -9.65 24.13 -6.42
N LEU A 273 -8.32 24.07 -6.55
CA LEU A 273 -7.54 22.84 -6.29
C LEU A 273 -7.66 22.39 -4.84
N VAL A 274 -7.53 23.33 -3.89
CA VAL A 274 -7.66 23.06 -2.45
C VAL A 274 -9.10 22.64 -2.09
N ASP A 275 -10.11 23.31 -2.64
CA ASP A 275 -11.52 22.99 -2.41
C ASP A 275 -11.88 21.60 -2.97
N HIS A 276 -11.36 21.25 -4.15
CA HIS A 276 -11.47 19.89 -4.69
C HIS A 276 -10.83 18.85 -3.77
N ALA A 277 -9.63 19.13 -3.26
CA ALA A 277 -8.97 18.25 -2.30
C ALA A 277 -9.77 18.10 -1.01
N LEU A 278 -10.41 19.18 -0.53
CA LEU A 278 -11.24 19.18 0.67
C LEU A 278 -12.52 18.34 0.50
N THR A 279 -13.18 18.43 -0.65
CA THR A 279 -14.33 17.57 -0.98
C THR A 279 -13.93 16.09 -0.95
N ASN A 280 -12.78 15.74 -1.54
CA ASN A 280 -12.27 14.37 -1.50
C ASN A 280 -11.94 13.92 -0.07
N ALA A 281 -11.37 14.79 0.77
CA ALA A 281 -11.10 14.50 2.18
C ALA A 281 -12.40 14.20 2.95
N ARG A 282 -13.46 14.99 2.74
CA ARG A 282 -14.79 14.78 3.33
C ARG A 282 -15.40 13.44 2.94
N GLU A 283 -15.41 13.13 1.65
CA GLU A 283 -15.95 11.86 1.14
C GLU A 283 -15.14 10.65 1.62
N ALA A 284 -13.81 10.76 1.68
CA ALA A 284 -12.94 9.72 2.21
C ALA A 284 -13.19 9.47 3.70
N LEU A 285 -13.32 10.54 4.50
CA LEU A 285 -13.63 10.43 5.93
C LEU A 285 -15.03 9.84 6.16
N GLY A 286 -16.05 10.34 5.46
CA GLY A 286 -17.42 9.83 5.56
C GLY A 286 -17.52 8.34 5.23
N ARG A 287 -16.84 7.88 4.17
CA ARG A 287 -16.75 6.43 3.85
C ARG A 287 -16.08 5.64 4.96
N ARG A 288 -14.94 6.10 5.48
CA ARG A 288 -14.21 5.41 6.56
C ARG A 288 -15.05 5.32 7.84
N MET A 289 -15.77 6.38 8.21
CA MET A 289 -16.65 6.40 9.37
C MET A 289 -17.81 5.42 9.21
N ALA A 290 -18.43 5.38 8.03
CA ALA A 290 -19.49 4.42 7.72
C ALA A 290 -19.00 2.96 7.79
N GLU A 291 -17.84 2.66 7.20
CA GLU A 291 -17.19 1.34 7.26
C GLU A 291 -16.84 0.95 8.71
N SER A 292 -16.28 1.88 9.49
CA SER A 292 -15.91 1.63 10.89
C SER A 292 -17.13 1.39 11.78
N SER A 293 -18.22 2.11 11.55
CA SER A 293 -19.50 1.91 12.26
C SER A 293 -20.11 0.53 11.95
N ALA A 294 -20.11 0.13 10.67
CA ALA A 294 -20.56 -1.19 10.27
C ALA A 294 -19.70 -2.31 10.89
N GLN A 295 -18.38 -2.16 10.86
CA GLN A 295 -17.44 -3.11 11.48
C GLN A 295 -17.61 -3.15 13.01
N GLY A 296 -17.90 -2.02 13.65
CA GLY A 296 -18.17 -1.93 15.09
C GLY A 296 -19.36 -2.80 15.51
N LYS A 297 -20.46 -2.76 14.75
CA LYS A 297 -21.63 -3.61 14.99
C LYS A 297 -21.32 -5.10 14.86
N ILE A 298 -20.51 -5.46 13.87
CA ILE A 298 -20.05 -6.86 13.70
C ILE A 298 -19.23 -7.31 14.92
N LEU A 299 -18.38 -6.44 15.45
CA LEU A 299 -17.57 -6.75 16.63
C LEU A 299 -18.40 -6.80 17.92
N ASP A 300 -19.50 -6.03 18.02
CA ASP A 300 -20.48 -6.17 19.10
C ASP A 300 -21.14 -7.55 19.07
N GLU A 301 -21.61 -8.00 17.89
CA GLU A 301 -22.18 -9.34 17.73
C GLU A 301 -21.17 -10.44 18.08
N VAL A 302 -19.90 -10.26 17.74
CA VAL A 302 -18.82 -11.20 18.10
C VAL A 302 -18.58 -11.21 19.62
N ALA A 303 -18.55 -10.03 20.24
CA ALA A 303 -18.40 -9.90 21.69
C ALA A 303 -19.56 -10.59 22.43
N GLU A 304 -20.81 -10.34 22.01
CA GLU A 304 -21.99 -10.97 22.59
C GLU A 304 -21.96 -12.51 22.41
N ALA A 305 -21.69 -12.98 21.19
CA ALA A 305 -21.67 -14.41 20.89
C ALA A 305 -20.65 -15.18 21.74
N PHE A 306 -19.44 -14.62 21.90
CA PHE A 306 -18.36 -15.28 22.62
C PHE A 306 -18.27 -14.90 24.11
N GLY A 307 -19.09 -13.93 24.56
CA GLY A 307 -19.13 -13.49 25.96
C GLY A 307 -17.92 -12.65 26.36
N LEU A 308 -17.48 -11.75 25.48
CA LEU A 308 -16.43 -10.78 25.78
C LEU A 308 -17.02 -9.58 26.54
N ASP A 309 -16.24 -8.98 27.43
CA ASP A 309 -16.64 -7.77 28.19
C ASP A 309 -16.83 -6.53 27.31
N GLY A 310 -16.27 -6.55 26.10
CA GLY A 310 -16.39 -5.47 25.13
C GLY A 310 -15.94 -5.89 23.73
N ARG A 311 -15.95 -4.92 22.81
CA ARG A 311 -15.48 -5.14 21.43
C ARG A 311 -14.01 -5.57 21.47
N PRO A 312 -13.63 -6.69 20.83
CA PRO A 312 -12.24 -7.11 20.79
C PRO A 312 -11.41 -6.13 19.95
N GLU A 313 -10.34 -5.60 20.52
CA GLU A 313 -9.36 -4.75 19.84
C GLU A 313 -8.28 -5.56 19.12
N ARG A 314 -8.00 -6.76 19.62
CA ARG A 314 -7.03 -7.70 19.07
C ARG A 314 -7.60 -9.12 19.07
N ILE A 315 -7.81 -9.66 17.87
CA ILE A 315 -8.18 -11.04 17.62
C ILE A 315 -6.98 -11.76 17.00
N GLU A 316 -6.52 -12.84 17.62
CA GLU A 316 -5.51 -13.73 17.03
C GLU A 316 -6.15 -15.01 16.50
N ILE A 317 -5.77 -15.40 15.29
CA ILE A 317 -6.34 -16.55 14.59
C ILE A 317 -5.23 -17.52 14.24
N TYR A 318 -5.40 -18.79 14.62
CA TYR A 318 -4.42 -19.86 14.47
C TYR A 318 -4.93 -20.96 13.55
N ASP A 319 -4.11 -21.31 12.55
CA ASP A 319 -4.31 -22.43 11.63
C ASP A 319 -3.04 -23.29 11.58
N ASN A 320 -3.19 -24.61 11.72
CA ASN A 320 -2.11 -25.57 11.56
C ASN A 320 -2.19 -26.22 10.17
N ALA A 321 -1.28 -25.81 9.27
CA ALA A 321 -1.19 -26.39 7.94
C ALA A 321 -0.28 -27.63 7.94
N HIS A 322 -0.83 -28.76 7.50
CA HIS A 322 -0.05 -29.95 7.17
C HIS A 322 0.61 -29.78 5.80
N ILE A 323 1.89 -29.44 5.80
CA ILE A 323 2.71 -29.50 4.61
C ILE A 323 2.98 -30.97 4.32
N GLN A 324 2.62 -31.48 3.13
CA GLN A 324 3.10 -32.79 2.68
C GLN A 324 4.64 -32.83 2.74
N GLY A 325 5.20 -33.49 3.76
CA GLY A 325 6.63 -33.51 4.08
C GLY A 325 6.93 -33.33 5.58
N THR A 326 8.22 -33.34 5.95
CA THR A 326 8.75 -33.37 7.33
C THR A 326 8.68 -32.05 8.10
N ASN A 327 8.04 -30.98 7.59
CA ASN A 327 8.09 -29.66 8.22
C ASN A 327 6.69 -29.07 8.42
N ALA A 328 6.10 -29.28 9.59
CA ALA A 328 4.83 -28.70 9.95
C ALA A 328 4.96 -27.20 10.30
N VAL A 329 3.94 -26.39 9.93
CA VAL A 329 3.96 -24.93 10.15
C VAL A 329 2.62 -24.46 10.72
N GLY A 330 2.67 -23.79 11.87
CA GLY A 330 1.55 -23.04 12.44
C GLY A 330 1.53 -21.61 11.90
N GLY A 331 0.38 -21.13 11.45
CA GLY A 331 0.15 -19.76 11.01
C GLY A 331 -0.67 -18.97 12.02
N MET A 332 -0.19 -17.77 12.39
CA MET A 332 -0.92 -16.82 13.22
C MET A 332 -1.20 -15.54 12.42
N VAL A 333 -2.47 -15.19 12.35
CA VAL A 333 -2.99 -13.96 11.75
C VAL A 333 -3.56 -13.08 12.86
N VAL A 334 -3.44 -11.76 12.72
CA VAL A 334 -3.95 -10.80 13.69
C VAL A 334 -4.94 -9.86 13.02
N ALA A 335 -6.09 -9.63 13.66
CA ALA A 335 -7.09 -8.65 13.26
C ALA A 335 -7.44 -7.72 14.43
N GLY A 336 -7.98 -6.55 14.11
CA GLY A 336 -8.56 -5.62 15.07
C GLY A 336 -9.67 -4.79 14.42
N PRO A 337 -10.11 -3.69 15.06
CA PRO A 337 -11.24 -2.88 14.59
C PRO A 337 -11.10 -2.31 13.18
N GLU A 338 -9.86 -2.02 12.76
CA GLU A 338 -9.56 -1.52 11.40
C GLU A 338 -9.25 -2.63 10.39
N GLY A 339 -9.44 -3.90 10.76
CA GLY A 339 -9.13 -5.08 9.94
C GLY A 339 -7.79 -5.75 10.26
N PHE A 340 -7.18 -6.36 9.26
CA PHE A 340 -5.99 -7.22 9.45
C PHE A 340 -4.70 -6.45 9.72
N ARG A 341 -3.96 -6.84 10.77
CA ARG A 341 -2.65 -6.30 11.16
C ARG A 341 -1.51 -7.16 10.60
N LYS A 342 -1.26 -7.06 9.28
CA LYS A 342 -0.33 -7.95 8.55
C LYS A 342 1.11 -7.96 9.07
N ASN A 343 1.59 -6.84 9.61
CA ASN A 343 2.92 -6.72 10.23
C ASN A 343 3.05 -7.57 11.51
N GLN A 344 1.94 -7.96 12.12
CA GLN A 344 1.89 -8.81 13.32
C GLN A 344 1.65 -10.29 13.00
N TYR A 345 1.56 -10.68 11.72
CA TYR A 345 1.43 -12.09 11.35
C TYR A 345 2.70 -12.86 11.69
N ARG A 346 2.58 -14.11 12.14
CA ARG A 346 3.72 -14.96 12.52
C ARG A 346 3.58 -16.37 11.99
N LYS A 347 4.70 -16.95 11.57
CA LYS A 347 4.79 -18.37 11.22
C LYS A 347 5.65 -19.07 12.25
N PHE A 348 5.15 -20.18 12.75
CA PHE A 348 5.84 -21.02 13.71
C PHE A 348 6.33 -22.26 12.98
N ASN A 349 7.63 -22.34 12.73
CA ASN A 349 8.24 -23.59 12.27
C ASN A 349 8.31 -24.54 13.46
N ILE A 350 7.64 -25.67 13.33
CA ILE A 350 7.57 -26.73 14.34
C ILE A 350 8.70 -27.69 14.00
N LYS A 351 9.71 -27.73 14.88
CA LYS A 351 10.92 -28.56 14.72
C LYS A 351 11.00 -29.48 15.94
N SER A 352 10.10 -30.44 16.03
CA SER A 352 10.22 -31.44 17.09
C SER A 352 10.51 -32.80 16.51
N THR A 353 11.57 -33.43 17.02
CA THR A 353 11.90 -34.85 16.82
C THR A 353 11.01 -35.78 17.65
N ASP A 354 10.27 -35.21 18.61
CA ASP A 354 9.46 -35.95 19.59
C ASP A 354 7.95 -35.93 19.25
N LEU A 355 7.57 -35.21 18.18
CA LEU A 355 6.19 -35.21 17.67
C LEU A 355 6.01 -36.41 16.74
N THR A 356 5.02 -37.25 17.06
CA THR A 356 4.58 -38.31 16.14
C THR A 356 4.05 -37.64 14.86
N PRO A 357 4.42 -38.12 13.65
CA PRO A 357 3.85 -37.60 12.42
C PRO A 357 2.31 -37.61 12.47
N GLY A 358 1.68 -36.44 12.33
CA GLY A 358 0.22 -36.27 12.43
C GLY A 358 -0.33 -35.95 13.83
N ASP A 359 0.51 -35.59 14.81
CA ASP A 359 0.06 -35.07 16.11
C ASP A 359 -0.30 -33.56 16.04
N ASP A 360 -1.47 -33.27 15.47
CA ASP A 360 -2.05 -31.91 15.36
C ASP A 360 -2.16 -31.20 16.72
N TYR A 361 -2.43 -31.97 17.78
CA TYR A 361 -2.57 -31.46 19.15
C TYR A 361 -1.21 -31.06 19.74
N GLY A 362 -0.18 -31.90 19.58
CA GLY A 362 1.18 -31.57 19.98
C GLY A 362 1.73 -30.34 19.26
N MET A 363 1.44 -30.22 17.96
CA MET A 363 1.78 -29.02 17.18
C MET A 363 1.12 -27.76 17.74
N MET A 364 -0.18 -27.83 18.04
CA MET A 364 -0.92 -26.70 18.62
C MET A 364 -0.34 -26.30 19.98
N ARG A 365 -0.06 -27.27 20.86
CA ARG A 365 0.57 -27.02 22.17
C ARG A 365 1.91 -26.30 22.04
N GLU A 366 2.78 -26.72 21.12
CA GLU A 366 4.08 -26.07 20.91
C GLU A 366 3.92 -24.60 20.51
N VAL A 367 3.06 -24.34 19.52
CA VAL A 367 2.81 -22.98 19.02
C VAL A 367 2.28 -22.08 20.13
N MET A 368 1.28 -22.56 20.87
CA MET A 368 0.67 -21.81 21.97
C MET A 368 1.68 -21.55 23.08
N ARG A 369 2.41 -22.57 23.55
CA ARG A 369 3.43 -22.38 24.60
C ARG A 369 4.46 -21.34 24.17
N ARG A 370 4.97 -21.40 22.94
CA ARG A 370 5.96 -20.43 22.45
C ARG A 370 5.43 -19.00 22.40
N ARG A 371 4.20 -18.80 21.93
CA ARG A 371 3.58 -17.47 21.82
C ARG A 371 3.27 -16.88 23.19
N PHE A 372 2.65 -17.67 24.06
CA PHE A 372 2.12 -17.18 25.34
C PHE A 372 3.18 -17.13 26.44
N SER A 373 4.16 -18.04 26.47
CA SER A 373 5.31 -17.88 27.38
C SER A 373 6.13 -16.62 27.06
N ARG A 374 6.13 -16.18 25.80
CA ARG A 374 6.70 -14.87 25.42
C ARG A 374 5.83 -13.71 25.88
N LEU A 375 4.50 -13.84 25.77
CA LEU A 375 3.56 -12.81 26.25
C LEU A 375 3.73 -12.57 27.75
N VAL A 376 3.78 -13.64 28.56
CA VAL A 376 3.98 -13.55 30.02
C VAL A 376 5.25 -12.78 30.35
N LYS A 377 6.36 -13.08 29.66
CA LYS A 377 7.61 -12.33 29.84
C LYS A 377 7.48 -10.85 29.48
N GLU A 378 6.85 -10.54 28.35
CA GLU A 378 6.62 -9.15 27.92
C GLU A 378 5.73 -8.38 28.93
N GLU A 379 4.75 -9.04 29.54
CA GLU A 379 3.90 -8.47 30.60
C GLU A 379 4.66 -8.24 31.91
N GLU A 380 5.49 -9.21 32.33
CA GLU A 380 6.35 -9.11 33.53
C GLU A 380 7.40 -7.99 33.39
N GLU A 381 7.96 -7.82 32.20
CA GLU A 381 8.97 -6.79 31.90
C GLU A 381 8.35 -5.39 31.66
N ALA A 382 7.02 -5.26 31.76
CA ALA A 382 6.26 -4.06 31.42
C ALA A 382 6.61 -3.49 30.02
N GLU A 383 7.04 -4.38 29.13
CA GLU A 383 7.12 -4.07 27.70
C GLU A 383 5.69 -3.97 27.15
N GLY A 384 5.51 -3.29 26.01
CA GLY A 384 4.18 -3.12 25.42
C GLY A 384 3.59 -4.43 24.89
N ALA A 385 3.23 -5.34 25.79
CA ALA A 385 2.77 -6.69 25.53
C ALA A 385 1.51 -6.66 24.68
N GLU A 386 1.53 -7.39 23.57
CA GLU A 386 0.41 -7.45 22.65
C GLU A 386 -0.55 -8.59 23.06
N ARG A 387 -1.27 -8.41 24.18
CA ARG A 387 -2.27 -9.37 24.68
C ARG A 387 -3.51 -9.41 23.77
N PRO A 388 -4.01 -10.59 23.39
CA PRO A 388 -5.25 -10.74 22.61
C PRO A 388 -6.50 -10.73 23.49
N ASP A 389 -7.59 -10.15 22.97
CA ASP A 389 -8.91 -10.17 23.61
C ASP A 389 -9.70 -11.44 23.22
N LEU A 390 -9.38 -12.02 22.06
CA LEU A 390 -10.03 -13.21 21.52
C LEU A 390 -9.05 -14.07 20.73
N LEU A 391 -9.04 -15.36 21.04
CA LEU A 391 -8.31 -16.39 20.29
C LEU A 391 -9.28 -17.23 19.48
N LEU A 392 -9.05 -17.29 18.17
CA LEU A 392 -9.78 -18.17 17.26
C LEU A 392 -8.86 -19.31 16.82
N ILE A 393 -9.27 -20.53 17.09
CA ILE A 393 -8.55 -21.74 16.72
C ILE A 393 -9.31 -22.39 15.57
N ASP A 394 -8.67 -22.55 14.41
CA ASP A 394 -9.25 -23.33 13.31
C ASP A 394 -9.20 -24.81 13.66
N GLY A 395 -10.21 -25.26 14.40
CA GLY A 395 -10.20 -26.52 15.09
C GLY A 395 -11.41 -26.78 15.98
N GLY A 396 -11.68 -28.06 16.22
CA GLY A 396 -12.80 -28.50 17.06
C GLY A 396 -12.50 -28.49 18.56
N ALA A 397 -13.42 -29.07 19.35
CA ALA A 397 -13.34 -29.13 20.81
C ALA A 397 -12.01 -29.69 21.34
N GLY A 398 -11.45 -30.71 20.69
CA GLY A 398 -10.16 -31.30 21.10
C GLY A 398 -9.01 -30.31 21.00
N GLN A 399 -8.90 -29.58 19.89
CA GLN A 399 -7.86 -28.57 19.71
C GLN A 399 -8.03 -27.42 20.70
N LEU A 400 -9.27 -26.98 20.93
CA LEU A 400 -9.56 -25.95 21.92
C LEU A 400 -9.11 -26.37 23.33
N ALA A 401 -9.41 -27.61 23.76
CA ALA A 401 -9.04 -28.10 25.08
C ALA A 401 -7.51 -28.06 25.32
N GLU A 402 -6.72 -28.39 24.29
CA GLU A 402 -5.26 -28.31 24.35
C GLU A 402 -4.75 -26.87 24.49
N VAL A 403 -5.37 -25.93 23.78
CA VAL A 403 -5.05 -24.49 23.91
C VAL A 403 -5.38 -24.02 25.32
N GLN A 404 -6.54 -24.40 25.85
CA GLN A 404 -6.95 -24.02 27.20
C GLN A 404 -6.01 -24.57 28.28
N ALA A 405 -5.57 -25.82 28.16
CA ALA A 405 -4.61 -26.40 29.08
C ALA A 405 -3.29 -25.60 29.10
N VAL A 406 -2.80 -25.20 27.92
CA VAL A 406 -1.58 -24.38 27.81
C VAL A 406 -1.78 -22.98 28.41
N LEU A 407 -2.92 -22.34 28.18
CA LEU A 407 -3.22 -21.03 28.76
C LEU A 407 -3.30 -21.11 30.29
N ALA A 408 -3.98 -22.13 30.82
CA ALA A 408 -4.08 -22.36 32.26
C ALA A 408 -2.72 -22.63 32.90
N ASP A 409 -1.86 -23.45 32.28
CA ASP A 409 -0.49 -23.70 32.74
C ASP A 409 0.36 -22.42 32.84
N LEU A 410 0.04 -21.41 32.02
CA LEU A 410 0.73 -20.13 31.95
C LEU A 410 0.03 -19.02 32.75
N GLY A 411 -1.09 -19.33 33.45
CA GLY A 411 -1.87 -18.34 34.21
C GLY A 411 -2.59 -17.31 33.36
N LEU A 412 -3.03 -17.70 32.15
CA LEU A 412 -3.73 -16.84 31.18
C LEU A 412 -5.16 -17.37 30.91
N ASP A 413 -5.80 -17.93 31.92
CA ASP A 413 -7.14 -18.52 31.85
C ASP A 413 -8.27 -17.50 31.59
N ASP A 414 -7.99 -16.21 31.74
CA ASP A 414 -8.90 -15.12 31.43
C ASP A 414 -8.98 -14.79 29.92
N ILE A 415 -8.04 -15.27 29.10
CA ILE A 415 -8.08 -15.05 27.65
C ILE A 415 -9.16 -15.94 27.02
N VAL A 416 -10.14 -15.31 26.37
CA VAL A 416 -11.23 -16.04 25.70
C VAL A 416 -10.73 -16.77 24.45
N ALA A 417 -10.75 -18.10 24.49
CA ALA A 417 -10.42 -18.96 23.37
C ALA A 417 -11.66 -19.67 22.79
N VAL A 418 -11.77 -19.66 21.46
CA VAL A 418 -12.90 -20.21 20.72
C VAL A 418 -12.39 -21.15 19.64
N GLY A 419 -12.87 -22.39 19.67
CA GLY A 419 -12.68 -23.36 18.58
C GLY A 419 -13.70 -23.13 17.48
N VAL A 420 -13.25 -23.14 16.22
CA VAL A 420 -14.11 -23.02 15.04
C VAL A 420 -13.93 -24.26 14.17
N ALA A 421 -14.92 -25.15 14.13
CA ALA A 421 -14.89 -26.32 13.24
C ALA A 421 -15.81 -26.12 12.04
N LYS A 422 -15.40 -26.65 10.89
CA LYS A 422 -16.28 -26.78 9.70
C LYS A 422 -17.44 -27.74 10.03
N GLY A 423 -18.62 -27.45 9.48
CA GLY A 423 -19.79 -28.31 9.61
C GLY A 423 -19.59 -29.71 9.00
N PRO A 424 -20.52 -30.66 9.25
CA PRO A 424 -20.41 -32.06 8.84
C PRO A 424 -20.07 -32.28 7.36
N ASP A 425 -20.58 -31.41 6.48
CA ASP A 425 -20.43 -31.52 5.02
C ASP A 425 -19.33 -30.62 4.44
N ARG A 426 -18.50 -29.98 5.29
CA ARG A 426 -17.51 -28.95 4.88
C ARG A 426 -18.10 -27.75 4.12
N ASP A 427 -19.42 -27.56 4.15
CA ASP A 427 -20.07 -26.40 3.56
C ASP A 427 -19.80 -25.12 4.36
N ALA A 428 -19.43 -24.05 3.65
CA ALA A 428 -19.27 -22.72 4.23
C ALA A 428 -20.63 -22.23 4.76
N GLY A 429 -20.69 -21.81 6.02
CA GLY A 429 -21.91 -21.32 6.67
C GLY A 429 -22.46 -22.22 7.78
N LEU A 430 -21.94 -23.45 7.91
CA LEU A 430 -22.32 -24.40 8.96
C LEU A 430 -21.23 -24.54 10.04
N GLU A 431 -20.45 -23.49 10.27
CA GLU A 431 -19.43 -23.49 11.31
C GLU A 431 -20.03 -23.72 12.70
N ARG A 432 -19.41 -24.65 13.45
CA ARG A 432 -19.72 -24.87 14.86
C ARG A 432 -18.66 -24.19 15.72
N PHE A 433 -19.13 -23.38 16.65
CA PHE A 433 -18.33 -22.67 17.62
C PHE A 433 -18.29 -23.44 18.94
N PHE A 434 -17.08 -23.57 19.48
CA PHE A 434 -16.82 -24.20 20.76
C PHE A 434 -16.29 -23.12 21.70
N VAL A 435 -17.04 -22.86 22.77
CA VAL A 435 -16.67 -21.89 23.80
C VAL A 435 -16.70 -22.63 25.14
N PRO A 436 -15.70 -22.43 26.01
CA PRO A 436 -15.65 -23.08 27.32
C PRO A 436 -16.92 -22.81 28.14
N GLY A 437 -17.48 -23.84 28.76
CA GLY A 437 -18.70 -23.72 29.58
C GLY A 437 -20.00 -23.53 28.79
N LYS A 438 -19.97 -23.49 27.45
CA LYS A 438 -21.17 -23.42 26.59
C LYS A 438 -21.30 -24.68 25.72
N PRO A 439 -22.53 -25.15 25.43
CA PRO A 439 -22.73 -26.19 24.43
C PRO A 439 -22.31 -25.67 23.04
N PRO A 440 -21.79 -26.53 22.14
CA PRO A 440 -21.41 -26.11 20.79
C PRO A 440 -22.60 -25.52 20.05
N PHE A 441 -22.44 -24.32 19.48
CA PHE A 441 -23.51 -23.56 18.84
C PHE A 441 -23.11 -23.09 17.44
N MET A 442 -24.07 -22.55 16.71
CA MET A 442 -23.87 -21.90 15.41
C MET A 442 -24.35 -20.46 15.49
N LEU A 443 -23.69 -19.57 14.76
CA LEU A 443 -24.22 -18.22 14.53
C LEU A 443 -25.36 -18.28 13.50
N PRO A 444 -26.29 -17.31 13.49
CA PRO A 444 -27.37 -17.28 12.52
C PRO A 444 -26.85 -17.35 11.08
N LEU A 445 -27.48 -18.19 10.26
CA LEU A 445 -27.12 -18.33 8.85
C LEU A 445 -27.19 -16.95 8.17
N LYS A 446 -26.11 -16.56 7.50
CA LYS A 446 -25.93 -15.27 6.81
C LYS A 446 -25.76 -14.06 7.74
N SER A 447 -25.46 -14.24 9.04
CA SER A 447 -25.13 -13.09 9.88
C SER A 447 -23.81 -12.44 9.44
N PRO A 448 -23.67 -11.10 9.52
CA PRO A 448 -22.40 -10.41 9.26
C PRO A 448 -21.25 -10.90 10.14
N SER A 449 -21.52 -11.22 11.41
CA SER A 449 -20.57 -11.86 12.34
C SER A 449 -20.05 -13.20 11.85
N LEU A 450 -20.90 -14.08 11.32
CA LEU A 450 -20.47 -15.38 10.77
C LEU A 450 -19.54 -15.18 9.57
N TYR A 451 -19.91 -14.32 8.61
CA TYR A 451 -19.06 -14.01 7.46
C TYR A 451 -17.72 -13.38 7.86
N TYR A 452 -17.72 -12.54 8.90
CA TYR A 452 -16.51 -11.95 9.44
C TYR A 452 -15.56 -13.02 9.98
N ILE A 453 -16.04 -13.94 10.82
CA ILE A 453 -15.21 -15.03 11.37
C ILE A 453 -14.70 -15.96 10.25
N GLN A 454 -15.54 -16.29 9.26
CA GLN A 454 -15.11 -17.03 8.08
C GLN A 454 -13.95 -16.34 7.36
N ARG A 455 -14.05 -15.02 7.13
CA ARG A 455 -12.98 -14.24 6.50
C ARG A 455 -11.67 -14.27 7.31
N LEU A 456 -11.76 -14.23 8.63
CA LEU A 456 -10.58 -14.32 9.51
C LEU A 456 -9.91 -15.69 9.37
N ARG A 457 -10.70 -16.77 9.39
CA ARG A 457 -10.20 -18.14 9.21
C ARG A 457 -9.60 -18.35 7.83
N ASP A 458 -10.27 -17.90 6.77
CA ASP A 458 -9.77 -18.04 5.39
C ASP A 458 -8.43 -17.32 5.19
N GLU A 459 -8.23 -16.15 5.83
CA GLU A 459 -6.95 -15.45 5.82
C GLU A 459 -5.86 -16.21 6.59
N ALA A 460 -6.19 -16.80 7.75
CA ALA A 460 -5.27 -17.65 8.51
C ALA A 460 -4.85 -18.88 7.69
N HIS A 461 -5.81 -19.56 7.08
CA HIS A 461 -5.59 -20.69 6.19
C HIS A 461 -4.71 -20.33 4.98
N ARG A 462 -5.04 -19.21 4.32
CA ARG A 462 -4.25 -18.66 3.21
C ARG A 462 -2.82 -18.33 3.65
N PHE A 463 -2.65 -17.76 4.84
CA PHE A 463 -1.35 -17.36 5.35
C PHE A 463 -0.47 -18.57 5.72
N ALA A 464 -1.04 -19.57 6.39
CA ALA A 464 -0.36 -20.82 6.72
C ALA A 464 0.10 -21.54 5.43
N ASN A 465 -0.82 -21.76 4.48
CA ASN A 465 -0.55 -22.42 3.20
C ASN A 465 0.33 -21.59 2.25
N GLY A 466 0.33 -20.26 2.35
CA GLY A 466 1.13 -19.37 1.49
C GLY A 466 2.64 -19.61 1.57
N ALA A 467 3.13 -20.40 2.53
CA ALA A 467 4.51 -20.88 2.59
C ALA A 467 4.93 -21.69 1.35
N HIS A 468 3.97 -22.32 0.64
CA HIS A 468 4.24 -23.16 -0.52
C HIS A 468 4.71 -22.39 -1.76
N ALA A 469 4.16 -21.19 -2.03
CA ALA A 469 4.47 -20.45 -3.26
C ALA A 469 5.89 -19.86 -3.24
N THR A 470 6.32 -19.35 -2.08
CA THR A 470 7.65 -18.75 -1.93
C THR A 470 8.74 -19.81 -1.82
N ARG A 471 8.50 -20.93 -1.13
CA ARG A 471 9.48 -22.04 -1.08
C ARG A 471 9.60 -22.77 -2.41
N ARG A 472 8.51 -23.06 -3.14
CA ARG A 472 8.61 -23.63 -4.50
C ARG A 472 9.39 -22.71 -5.44
N SER A 473 9.18 -21.39 -5.40
CA SER A 473 9.95 -20.49 -6.30
C SER A 473 11.43 -20.40 -5.92
N MET A 474 11.79 -20.58 -4.64
CA MET A 474 13.17 -20.64 -4.19
C MET A 474 13.83 -22.00 -4.46
N ASP A 475 13.11 -23.11 -4.30
CA ASP A 475 13.62 -24.46 -4.61
C ASP A 475 13.73 -24.68 -6.12
N ILE A 476 12.84 -24.11 -6.93
CA ILE A 476 12.98 -24.03 -8.40
C ILE A 476 14.22 -23.21 -8.80
N LYS A 477 14.61 -22.20 -8.01
CA LYS A 477 15.88 -21.45 -8.23
C LYS A 477 17.12 -22.21 -7.75
N LYS A 478 16.96 -23.18 -6.83
CA LYS A 478 18.06 -23.96 -6.25
C LYS A 478 18.32 -25.29 -6.96
N ASN A 479 17.40 -25.75 -7.79
CA ASN A 479 17.55 -26.99 -8.56
C ASN A 479 17.78 -26.66 -10.04
N PRO A 480 19.04 -26.50 -10.49
CA PRO A 480 19.37 -26.47 -11.90
C PRO A 480 19.37 -27.91 -12.40
N LEU A 481 18.21 -28.38 -12.86
CA LEU A 481 18.22 -29.24 -14.04
C LEU A 481 18.32 -28.34 -15.27
#